data_AF-A0A2V5Q8H5-F1
#
_entry.id   AF-A0A2V5Q8H5-F1
#
_cell.length_a   1.000
_cell.length_b   1.000
_cell.length_c   1.000
_cell.angle_alpha   90.00
_cell.angle_beta   90.00
_cell.angle_gamma   90.00
#
_symmetry.space_group_name_H-M   'P 1'
#
loop_
_entity.id
_entity.type
_entity.pdbx_description
1 polymer ?
#
loop_
_entity_poly.entity_id
_entity_poly.type
_entity_poly.pdbx_seq_one_letter_code
_entity_poly.pdbx_strand_id
1 'polypeptide(L)' 'MNEPILIAKSKVDIFLLPKMANRHGLIAGATGTGKTVTLQTLAENFSARG' A
#
# COMPACT_ATOMS: atom_id res chain seq x y z
N MET A 1 -0.02 17.96 3.96
CA MET A 1 0.59 17.48 2.69
C MET A 1 0.43 15.98 2.67
N ASN A 2 -0.16 15.38 1.62
CA ASN A 2 -0.41 13.93 1.60
C ASN A 2 0.90 13.18 1.33
N GLU A 3 1.65 12.89 2.39
CA GLU A 3 2.91 12.15 2.30
C GLU A 3 2.72 10.80 1.59
N PRO A 4 3.58 10.45 0.61
CA PRO A 4 3.52 9.17 -0.08
C PRO A 4 3.62 7.98 0.87
N ILE A 5 2.88 6.91 0.57
CA ILE A 5 2.89 5.67 1.35
C ILE A 5 3.97 4.76 0.77
N LEU A 6 4.99 4.39 1.54
CA LEU A 6 5.94 3.37 1.10
C LEU A 6 5.23 2.01 1.02
N ILE A 7 5.23 1.37 -0.15
CA ILE A 7 4.54 0.09 -0.37
C ILE A 7 5.47 -1.05 -0.77
N ALA A 8 6.66 -0.75 -1.30
CA ALA A 8 7.65 -1.77 -1.62
C ALA A 8 9.07 -1.20 -1.60
N LYS A 9 10.04 -2.07 -1.27
CA LYS A 9 11.47 -1.81 -1.36
C LYS A 9 12.03 -2.49 -2.61
N SER A 10 12.88 -1.79 -3.35
CA SER A 10 13.62 -2.32 -4.50
C SER A 10 14.95 -1.58 -4.62
N LYS A 11 15.58 -1.53 -5.81
CA LYS A 11 16.72 -0.64 -6.09
C LYS A 11 16.39 0.83 -5.78
N VAL A 12 15.11 1.19 -5.92
CA VAL A 12 14.53 2.45 -5.50
C VAL A 12 13.27 2.13 -4.71
N ASP A 13 12.99 2.93 -3.68
CA ASP A 13 11.77 2.82 -2.89
C ASP A 13 10.53 3.13 -3.75
N ILE A 14 9.50 2.32 -3.61
CA ILE A 14 8.26 2.44 -4.38
C ILE A 14 7.16 2.96 -3.46
N PHE A 15 6.55 4.07 -3.87
CA PHE A 15 5.52 4.76 -3.10
C PHE A 15 4.18 4.77 -3.82
N LEU A 16 3.11 4.64 -3.03
CA LEU A 16 1.74 4.90 -3.44
C LEU A 16 1.37 6.35 -3.07
N LEU A 17 0.88 7.12 -4.04
CA LEU A 17 0.35 8.45 -3.80
C LEU A 17 -1.05 8.33 -3.19
N PRO A 18 -1.33 8.84 -1.97
CA PRO A 18 -2.62 8.66 -1.31
C PRO A 18 -3.81 9.12 -2.15
N LYS A 19 -3.65 10.22 -2.89
CA LYS A 19 -4.69 10.77 -3.79
C LYS A 19 -5.07 9.84 -4.95
N MET A 20 -4.19 8.89 -5.29
CA MET A 20 -4.40 7.94 -6.38
C MET A 20 -4.93 6.58 -5.90
N ALA A 21 -5.02 6.37 -4.58
CA ALA A 21 -5.47 5.13 -3.97
C ALA A 21 -7.01 4.97 -3.95
N ASN A 22 -7.76 6.01 -4.33
CA ASN A 22 -9.20 5.97 -4.55
C ASN A 22 -9.60 5.29 -5.86
N ARG A 23 -8.63 4.76 -6.61
CA ARG A 23 -8.86 3.96 -7.82
C ARG A 23 -8.76 2.48 -7.49
N HIS A 24 -9.48 1.66 -8.26
CA HIS A 24 -9.42 0.20 -8.10
C HIS A 24 -7.98 -0.30 -8.26
N GLY A 25 -7.56 -1.14 -7.31
CA GLY A 25 -6.26 -1.82 -7.32
C GLY A 25 -6.42 -3.33 -7.19
N LEU A 26 -5.37 -4.06 -7.51
CA LEU A 26 -5.32 -5.52 -7.42
C LEU A 26 -4.13 -5.96 -6.57
N ILE A 27 -4.39 -6.77 -5.55
CA ILE A 27 -3.37 -7.50 -4.78
C ILE A 27 -3.57 -8.98 -5.03
N ALA A 28 -2.62 -9.61 -5.72
CA ALA A 28 -2.66 -11.01 -6.13
C ALA A 28 -1.36 -11.72 -5.77
N GLY A 29 -1.41 -13.06 -5.67
CA GLY A 29 -0.30 -13.91 -5.24
C GLY A 29 -0.79 -15.24 -4.64
N ALA A 30 0.11 -16.22 -4.49
CA ALA A 30 -0.21 -17.52 -3.88
C ALA A 30 -0.55 -17.40 -2.38
N THR A 31 -1.10 -18.45 -1.76
CA THR A 31 -1.31 -18.49 -0.31
C THR A 31 0.03 -18.36 0.43
N GLY A 32 0.05 -17.63 1.54
CA GLY A 32 1.29 -17.39 2.32
C GLY A 32 2.22 -16.31 1.77
N THR A 33 1.89 -15.66 0.64
CA THR A 33 2.72 -14.58 0.05
C THR A 33 2.46 -13.18 0.61
N GLY A 34 1.72 -13.06 1.71
CA GLY A 34 1.57 -11.79 2.43
C GLY A 34 0.42 -10.88 1.96
N LYS A 35 -0.46 -11.30 1.04
CA LYS A 35 -1.61 -10.49 0.55
C LYS A 35 -2.43 -9.82 1.68
N THR A 36 -2.77 -10.57 2.72
CA THR A 36 -3.54 -10.06 3.88
C THR A 36 -2.76 -9.00 4.65
N VAL A 37 -1.47 -9.24 4.89
CA VAL A 37 -0.60 -8.29 5.59
C VAL A 37 -0.41 -7.02 4.75
N THR A 38 -0.26 -7.15 3.43
CA THR A 38 -0.20 -5.99 2.52
C THR A 38 -1.47 -5.14 2.62
N LEU A 39 -2.66 -5.75 2.60
CA LEU A 39 -3.92 -5.02 2.77
C LEU A 39 -4.02 -4.37 4.15
N GLN A 40 -3.61 -5.06 5.21
CA GLN A 40 -3.59 -4.54 6.57
C GLN A 40 -2.70 -3.29 6.67
N THR A 41 -1.46 -3.36 6.20
CA THR A 41 -0.52 -2.23 6.23
C THR A 41 -1.04 -1.03 5.45
N LEU A 42 -1.70 -1.25 4.30
CA LEU A 42 -2.36 -0.18 3.56
C LEU A 42 -3.50 0.45 4.37
N ALA A 43 -4.36 -0.36 4.98
CA ALA A 43 -5.47 0.12 5.80
C ALA A 43 -4.99 0.92 7.02
N GLU A 44 -3.97 0.43 7.74
CA GLU A 44 -3.34 1.15 8.85
C GLU A 44 -2.78 2.50 8.41
N ASN A 45 -2.09 2.53 7.26
CA ASN A 45 -1.53 3.76 6.68
C ASN A 45 -2.60 4.77 6.27
N PHE A 46 -3.76 4.33 5.77
CA PHE A 46 -4.88 5.21 5.48
C PHE A 46 -5.56 5.70 6.76
N SER A 47 -5.75 4.81 7.74
CA SER A 47 -6.34 5.13 9.05
C SER A 47 -5.55 6.20 9.79
N ALA A 48 -4.22 6.11 9.80
CA ALA A 48 -3.35 7.11 10.43
C ALA A 48 -3.36 8.50 9.76
N ARG A 49 -3.94 8.61 8.55
CA ARG A 49 -4.03 9.85 7.77
C ARG A 49 -5.45 10.44 7.75
N GLY A 50 -6.40 9.79 8.44
CA GLY A 50 -7.80 10.20 8.58
C GLY A 50 -8.01 11.14 9.75
#